data_AF-A0A527VUS1-F1
#
_entry.id   AF-A0A527VUS1-F1
#
_cell.length_a   1.000
_cell.length_b   1.000
_cell.length_c   1.000
_cell.angle_alpha   90.00
_cell.angle_beta   90.00
_cell.angle_gamma   90.00
#
_symmetry.space_group_name_H-M   'P 1'
#
loop_
_entity.id
_entity.type
_entity.pdbx_description
1 polymer ?
#
loop_
_entity_poly.entity_id
_entity_poly.type
_entity_poly.pdbx_seq_one_letter_code
_entity_poly.pdbx_strand_id
1 'polypeptide(L)' 'PIFDRHHHHRFALFGYQGALRVLTTILDKIFDKLDRETSETGVTDYSYDLTR' A
#
# COMPACT_ATOMS: atom_id res chain seq x y z
N PRO A 1 -16.79 -9.40 8.01
CA PRO A 1 -15.55 -9.38 8.84
C PRO A 1 -14.34 -9.70 7.96
N ILE A 2 -13.15 -9.27 8.35
CA ILE A 2 -11.92 -9.61 7.63
C ILE A 2 -11.51 -11.02 8.09
N PHE A 3 -11.69 -12.02 7.22
CA PHE A 3 -11.51 -13.44 7.56
C PHE A 3 -10.20 -14.04 7.06
N ASP A 4 -9.59 -13.42 6.06
CA ASP A 4 -8.36 -13.87 5.39
C ASP A 4 -7.09 -13.24 5.96
N ARG A 5 -7.24 -12.30 6.92
CA ARG A 5 -6.13 -11.58 7.55
C ARG A 5 -6.20 -11.61 9.06
N HIS A 6 -5.03 -11.67 9.69
CA HIS A 6 -4.89 -11.76 11.14
C HIS A 6 -4.76 -10.38 11.79
N HIS A 7 -5.33 -10.21 12.98
CA HIS A 7 -5.19 -9.01 13.82
C HIS A 7 -5.71 -7.68 13.26
N HIS A 8 -6.31 -7.65 12.06
CA HIS A 8 -6.81 -6.41 11.46
C HIS A 8 -7.93 -5.72 12.26
N HIS A 9 -8.63 -6.45 13.13
CA HIS A 9 -9.63 -5.92 14.04
C HIS A 9 -9.04 -4.99 15.13
N ARG A 10 -7.71 -4.95 15.29
CA ARG A 10 -7.02 -4.11 16.30
C ARG A 10 -6.71 -2.70 15.79
N PHE A 11 -6.88 -2.44 14.49
CA PHE A 11 -6.50 -1.16 13.90
C PHE A 11 -7.59 -0.12 14.08
N ALA A 12 -7.21 1.04 14.61
CA ALA A 12 -8.10 2.19 14.73
C ALA A 12 -8.43 2.78 13.36
N LEU A 13 -9.67 3.24 13.18
CA LEU A 13 -10.15 3.92 11.96
C LEU A 13 -10.55 5.38 12.20
N PHE A 14 -10.80 5.76 13.45
CA PHE A 14 -11.28 7.10 13.81
C PHE A 14 -10.19 7.95 14.48
N GLY A 15 -10.41 9.27 14.47
CA GLY A 15 -9.47 10.26 15.00
C GLY A 15 -8.18 10.35 14.18
N TYR A 16 -7.21 11.11 14.68
CA TYR A 16 -5.94 11.32 13.97
C TYR A 16 -5.15 10.02 13.76
N GLN A 17 -5.13 9.14 14.76
CA GLN A 17 -4.45 7.86 14.66
C GLN A 17 -5.06 6.96 13.56
N GLY A 18 -6.39 6.91 13.48
CA GLY A 18 -7.08 6.16 12.43
C GLY A 18 -6.91 6.78 11.05
N ALA A 19 -7.01 8.11 10.94
CA ALA A 19 -6.82 8.83 9.69
C ALA A 19 -5.41 8.60 9.10
N LEU A 20 -4.36 8.68 9.92
CA LEU A 20 -2.98 8.39 9.49
C LEU A 20 -2.82 6.91 9.09
N ARG A 21 -3.49 5.98 9.80
CA ARG A 21 -3.46 4.56 9.42
C ARG A 21 -4.13 4.32 8.07
N VAL A 22 -5.27 4.94 7.82
CA VAL A 22 -5.98 4.82 6.54
C VAL A 22 -5.14 5.44 5.42
N LEU A 23 -4.60 6.63 5.63
CA LEU A 23 -3.73 7.31 4.66
C LEU A 23 -2.53 6.43 4.25
N THR A 24 -1.78 5.93 5.24
CA THR A 24 -0.62 5.06 4.99
C THR A 24 -1.01 3.79 4.25
N THR A 25 -2.11 3.14 4.65
CA THR A 25 -2.60 1.91 3.99
C THR A 25 -2.95 2.15 2.52
N ILE A 26 -3.54 3.30 2.19
CA ILE A 26 -3.89 3.65 0.81
C ILE A 26 -2.63 3.88 -0.01
N LEU A 27 -1.68 4.67 0.51
CA LEU A 27 -0.42 4.95 -0.18
C LEU A 27 0.40 3.68 -0.43
N ASP A 28 0.54 2.81 0.58
CA ASP A 28 1.21 1.51 0.45
C ASP A 28 0.59 0.69 -0.69
N LYS A 29 -0.74 0.68 -0.79
CA LYS A 29 -1.43 -0.10 -1.83
C LYS A 29 -1.25 0.50 -3.23
N ILE A 30 -1.16 1.83 -3.34
CA ILE A 30 -0.86 2.51 -4.60
C ILE A 30 0.56 2.16 -5.04
N PHE A 31 1.55 2.23 -4.15
CA PHE A 31 2.94 1.91 -4.48
C PHE A 31 3.14 0.42 -4.83
N ASP A 32 2.53 -0.51 -4.09
CA ASP A 32 2.55 -1.94 -4.44
C ASP A 32 1.94 -2.22 -5.82
N LYS A 33 0.93 -1.44 -6.24
CA LYS A 33 0.37 -1.57 -7.58
C LYS A 33 1.33 -1.01 -8.64
N LEU A 34 1.89 0.19 -8.41
CA LEU A 34 2.84 0.81 -9.33
C LEU A 34 4.06 -0.08 -9.56
N ASP A 35 4.63 -0.64 -8.49
CA ASP A 35 5.77 -1.56 -8.58
C ASP A 35 5.45 -2.80 -9.43
N ARG A 36 4.24 -3.37 -9.31
CA ARG A 36 3.83 -4.51 -10.15
C ARG A 36 3.74 -4.11 -11.62
N GLU A 37 3.21 -2.93 -11.91
CA GLU A 37 3.05 -2.43 -13.28
C GLU A 37 4.38 -2.02 -13.92
N THR A 38 5.36 -1.58 -13.13
CA THR A 38 6.69 -1.17 -13.62
C THR A 38 7.77 -2.22 -13.45
N SER A 39 7.46 -3.46 -13.03
CA SER A 39 8.49 -4.48 -12.77
C SER A 39 9.05 -5.21 -14.02
N GLU A 40 8.55 -4.95 -15.23
CA GLU A 40 8.96 -5.68 -16.43
C GLU A 40 10.25 -5.10 -17.04
N THR A 41 11.32 -5.91 -17.03
CA THR A 41 12.65 -5.50 -17.46
C THR A 41 12.71 -5.12 -18.95
N GLY A 42 13.22 -3.93 -19.24
CA GLY A 42 13.36 -3.40 -20.60
C GLY A 42 12.03 -3.00 -21.26
N VAL A 43 10.91 -3.06 -20.53
CA VAL A 43 9.57 -2.69 -21.04
C VAL A 43 8.95 -1.60 -20.20
N THR A 44 8.82 -1.80 -18.88
CA THR A 44 8.19 -0.83 -17.97
C THR A 44 9.08 -0.41 -16.78
N ASP A 45 10.23 -1.05 -16.61
CA ASP A 45 11.21 -0.82 -15.54
C ASP A 45 11.90 0.53 -15.55
N TYR A 46 11.73 1.32 -16.61
CA TYR A 46 12.17 2.72 -16.64
C TYR A 46 11.54 3.61 -15.56
N SER A 47 10.46 3.15 -14.90
CA SER A 47 9.82 3.80 -13.74
C SER A 47 9.67 2.85 -12.53
N TYR A 48 10.57 1.88 -12.42
CA TYR A 48 10.76 1.07 -11.21
C TYR A 48 11.74 1.74 -10.25
N ASP A 49 11.31 2.84 -9.64
CA ASP A 49 12.18 3.73 -8.86
C ASP A 49 12.54 3.18 -7.47
N LEU A 50 13.80 3.40 -7.06
CA LEU A 50 14.28 3.03 -5.72
C LEU A 50 13.66 3.89 -4.60
N THR A 51 13.32 5.14 -4.90
CA THR A 51 12.74 6.12 -3.96
C THR A 51 11.49 6.74 -4.57
N ARG A 52 10.41 6.84 -3.77
CA ARG A 52 9.11 7.39 -4.19
C ARG A 52 8.58 8.38 -3.16
#